data_AF-A0A3Q0EJG2-F1
#
_entry.id   AF-A0A3Q0EJG2-F1
#
_cell.length_a   1.000
_cell.length_b   1.000
_cell.length_c   1.000
_cell.angle_alpha   90.00
_cell.angle_beta   90.00
_cell.angle_gamma   90.00
#
_symmetry.space_group_name_H-M   'P 1'
#
loop_
_entity.id
_entity.type
_entity.pdbx_description
1 polymer ?
#
loop_
_entity_poly.entity_id
_entity_poly.type
_entity_poly.pdbx_seq_one_letter_code
_entity_poly.pdbx_strand_id
1 'polypeptide(L)'
;MDSEKALELVKQGVTLLFLDVPQYTMVAIDTQTFYVGPAFKGIKMIPPSTHFVYYSSSSRDGKEFSPIVGFFIDTGASEMTKLQVHMATMKVN
;
A
#
# COMPACT_ATOMS: atom_id res chain seq x y z
N MET A 1 12.87 15.75 -2.21
CA MET A 1 13.28 14.92 -3.36
C MET A 1 13.37 15.84 -4.56
N ASP A 2 14.45 15.77 -5.32
CA ASP A 2 14.57 16.50 -6.58
C ASP A 2 13.62 15.91 -7.64
N SER A 3 13.30 16.69 -8.67
CA SER A 3 12.32 16.32 -9.68
C SER A 3 12.79 15.18 -10.59
N GLU A 4 14.10 15.05 -10.81
CA GLU A 4 14.69 14.02 -11.66
C GLU A 4 14.58 12.66 -10.99
N LYS A 5 14.92 12.58 -9.70
CA LYS A 5 14.79 11.37 -8.90
C LYS A 5 13.34 10.93 -8.75
N ALA A 6 12.43 11.89 -8.63
CA ALA A 6 11.00 11.61 -8.66
C ALA A 6 10.62 10.93 -9.99
N LEU A 7 11.05 11.50 -11.11
CA LEU A 7 10.72 10.95 -12.42
C LEU A 7 11.32 9.55 -12.65
N GLU A 8 12.53 9.29 -12.16
CA GLU A 8 13.12 7.94 -12.18
C GLU A 8 12.25 6.92 -11.43
N LEU A 9 11.85 7.25 -10.20
CA LEU A 9 10.99 6.37 -9.38
C LEU A 9 9.60 6.18 -9.98
N VAL A 10 9.06 7.13 -10.76
CA VAL A 10 7.81 6.92 -11.51
C VAL A 10 8.01 5.83 -12.57
N LYS A 11 9.15 5.86 -13.26
CA LYS A 11 9.43 5.01 -14.42
C LYS A 11 9.89 3.61 -14.03
N GLN A 12 10.69 3.51 -12.97
CA GLN A 12 11.43 2.30 -12.60
C GLN A 12 11.08 1.79 -11.19
N GLY A 13 10.36 2.59 -10.40
CA GLY A 13 9.93 2.18 -9.07
C GLY A 13 8.73 1.22 -9.11
N VAL A 14 8.48 0.62 -7.96
CA VAL A 14 7.35 -0.28 -7.75
C VAL A 14 6.06 0.52 -7.56
N THR A 15 4.98 -0.03 -8.10
CA THR A 15 3.62 0.46 -7.86
C THR A 15 2.76 -0.65 -7.27
N LEU A 16 2.35 -0.47 -6.02
CA LEU A 16 1.43 -1.36 -5.33
C LEU A 16 0.01 -0.84 -5.54
N LEU A 17 -0.85 -1.66 -6.13
CA LEU A 17 -2.26 -1.37 -6.30
C LEU A 17 -3.07 -2.08 -5.22
N PHE A 18 -3.91 -1.31 -4.54
CA PHE A 18 -4.81 -1.80 -3.52
C PHE A 18 -6.23 -1.56 -4.01
N LEU A 19 -6.95 -2.64 -4.31
CA LEU A 19 -8.29 -2.53 -4.86
C LEU A 19 -9.33 -2.76 -3.77
N ASP A 20 -10.43 -2.01 -3.88
CA ASP A 20 -11.60 -2.11 -2.99
C ASP A 20 -11.28 -1.97 -1.50
N VAL A 21 -10.24 -1.20 -1.17
CA VAL A 21 -9.86 -0.92 0.22
C VAL A 21 -10.93 -0.07 0.90
N PRO A 22 -11.47 -0.49 2.06
CA PRO A 22 -12.35 0.36 2.85
C PRO A 22 -11.64 1.67 3.23
N GLN A 23 -12.33 2.80 3.13
CA GLN A 23 -11.80 4.05 3.68
C GLN A 23 -11.46 3.89 5.17
N TYR A 24 -10.54 4.70 5.66
CA TYR A 24 -9.96 4.63 7.01
C TYR A 24 -9.06 3.41 7.26
N THR A 25 -8.94 2.46 6.34
CA THR A 25 -7.96 1.37 6.45
C THR A 25 -6.56 1.95 6.64
N MET A 26 -5.83 1.39 7.61
CA MET A 26 -4.42 1.68 7.80
C MET A 26 -3.64 0.86 6.78
N VAL A 27 -2.85 1.51 5.92
CA VAL A 27 -1.91 0.88 4.99
C VAL A 27 -0.53 1.43 5.28
N ALA A 28 0.47 0.56 5.32
CA ALA A 28 1.83 0.93 5.66
C ALA A 28 2.86 0.19 4.80
N ILE A 29 3.99 0.86 4.60
CA ILE A 29 5.18 0.30 3.98
C ILE A 29 6.39 0.70 4.83
N ASP A 30 7.15 -0.29 5.26
CA ASP A 30 8.28 -0.16 6.17
C ASP A 30 7.92 0.68 7.42
N THR A 31 8.42 1.91 7.50
CA THR A 31 8.20 2.83 8.62
C THR A 31 7.10 3.87 8.34
N GLN A 32 6.55 3.90 7.12
CA GLN A 32 5.54 4.87 6.71
C GLN A 32 4.14 4.27 6.86
N THR A 33 3.27 4.98 7.56
CA THR A 33 1.88 4.57 7.81
C THR A 33 0.92 5.63 7.28
N PHE A 34 -0.17 5.18 6.63
CA PHE A 34 -1.19 6.03 6.03
C PHE A 34 -2.58 5.53 6.42
N TYR A 35 -3.51 6.47 6.61
CA TYR A 35 -4.95 6.18 6.64
C TYR A 35 -5.55 6.58 5.30
N VAL A 36 -6.21 5.64 4.64
CA VAL A 36 -6.60 5.82 3.24
C VAL A 36 -7.99 6.43 3.09
N GLY A 37 -8.14 7.31 2.10
CA GLY A 37 -9.44 7.89 1.73
C GLY A 37 -10.21 7.03 0.72
N PRO A 38 -11.46 7.41 0.39
CA PRO A 38 -12.36 6.62 -0.47
C PRO A 38 -11.86 6.44 -1.91
N ALA A 39 -10.96 7.30 -2.40
CA ALA A 39 -10.40 7.23 -3.75
C ALA A 39 -9.00 6.59 -3.80
N PHE A 40 -8.50 6.05 -2.68
CA PHE A 40 -7.18 5.43 -2.64
C PHE A 40 -7.10 4.23 -3.60
N LYS A 41 -6.01 4.17 -4.38
CA LYS A 41 -5.73 3.06 -5.32
C LYS A 41 -4.38 2.42 -5.08
N GLY A 42 -3.54 3.00 -4.23
CA GLY A 42 -2.26 2.43 -3.85
C GLY A 42 -1.12 3.42 -3.74
N ILE A 43 0.10 2.85 -3.72
CA ILE A 43 1.36 3.57 -3.47
C ILE A 43 2.26 3.33 -4.67
N LYS A 44 2.88 4.40 -5.17
CA LYS A 44 3.87 4.36 -6.25
C LYS A 44 5.17 4.98 -5.76
N MET A 45 6.22 4.92 -6.58
CA MET A 45 7.53 5.51 -6.31
C MET A 45 8.31 4.78 -5.22
N ILE A 46 7.99 3.51 -5.00
CA ILE A 46 8.70 2.67 -4.04
C ILE A 46 10.02 2.24 -4.72
N PRO A 47 11.19 2.52 -4.12
CA PRO A 47 12.47 2.08 -4.68
C PRO A 47 12.48 0.54 -4.87
N PRO A 48 13.12 0.00 -5.92
CA PRO A 48 13.26 -1.45 -6.04
C PRO A 48 14.15 -2.00 -4.92
N SER A 49 13.56 -2.75 -3.99
CA SER A 49 14.25 -3.52 -2.95
C SER A 49 13.26 -4.45 -2.24
N THR A 50 13.68 -5.09 -1.15
CA THR A 50 12.76 -5.76 -0.24
C THR A 50 12.05 -4.75 0.65
N HIS A 51 10.71 -4.75 0.63
CA HIS A 51 9.88 -3.89 1.47
C HIS A 51 8.88 -4.72 2.28
N PHE A 52 8.57 -4.26 3.49
CA PHE A 52 7.52 -4.86 4.32
C PHE A 52 6.24 -4.05 4.18
N VAL A 53 5.18 -4.67 3.66
CA VAL A 53 3.86 -4.06 3.50
C VAL A 53 2.94 -4.64 4.55
N TYR A 54 2.23 -3.80 5.28
CA TYR A 54 1.27 -4.23 6.29
C TYR A 54 0.06 -3.32 6.33
N TYR A 55 -1.05 -3.86 6.81
CA TYR A 55 -2.31 -3.15 6.87
C TYR A 55 -3.18 -3.65 8.03
N SER A 56 -4.16 -2.82 8.38
CA SER A 56 -5.25 -3.17 9.28
C SER A 56 -6.55 -2.61 8.69
N SER A 57 -7.43 -3.52 8.30
CA SER A 57 -8.72 -3.22 7.65
C SER A 57 -9.63 -2.52 8.65
N SER A 58 -10.28 -1.44 8.22
CA SER A 58 -11.20 -0.70 9.09
C SER A 58 -12.66 -1.13 8.89
N SER A 59 -13.48 -0.95 9.92
CA SER A 59 -14.95 -0.94 9.79
C SER A 59 -15.40 0.20 8.87
N ARG A 60 -16.64 0.10 8.36
CA ARG A 60 -17.20 1.11 7.43
C ARG A 60 -17.22 2.53 8.00
N ASP A 61 -17.33 2.66 9.32
CA ASP A 61 -17.39 3.92 10.06
C ASP A 61 -16.05 4.36 10.67
N GLY A 62 -14.97 3.60 10.44
CA GLY A 62 -13.62 3.99 10.87
C GLY A 62 -13.30 3.75 12.34
N LYS A 63 -14.17 3.07 13.09
CA LYS A 63 -14.05 2.93 14.56
C LYS A 63 -13.33 1.67 15.01
N GLU A 64 -13.39 0.61 14.21
CA GLU A 64 -12.77 -0.68 14.52
C GLU A 64 -11.74 -1.05 13.47
N PHE A 65 -10.78 -1.85 13.89
CA PHE A 65 -9.61 -2.24 13.11
C PHE A 65 -9.31 -3.72 13.30
N SER A 66 -8.93 -4.39 12.21
CA SER A 66 -8.53 -5.78 12.26
C SER A 66 -7.15 -5.92 12.93
N PRO A 67 -6.76 -7.13 13.36
CA PRO A 67 -5.35 -7.42 13.58
C PRO A 67 -4.51 -7.01 12.37
N ILE A 68 -3.27 -6.58 12.62
CA ILE A 68 -2.34 -6.21 11.56
C ILE A 68 -1.89 -7.46 10.82
N VAL A 69 -1.97 -7.42 9.49
CA VAL A 69 -1.44 -8.45 8.60
C VAL A 69 -0.38 -7.82 7.72
N GLY A 70 0.72 -8.53 7.48
CA GLY A 70 1.80 -8.04 6.65
C GLY A 70 2.51 -9.13 5.88
N PHE A 71 3.22 -8.71 4.84
CA PHE A 71 4.00 -9.57 3.96
C PHE A 71 5.19 -8.79 3.41
N PHE A 72 6.23 -9.52 3.02
CA PHE A 72 7.35 -8.95 2.30
C PHE A 72 7.06 -8.97 0.80
N ILE A 73 7.47 -7.91 0.12
CA ILE A 73 7.64 -7.88 -1.33
C ILE A 73 9.13 -7.79 -1.62
N ASP A 74 9.59 -8.52 -2.62
CA ASP A 74 10.94 -8.38 -3.15
C ASP A 74 10.84 -8.05 -4.64
N THR A 75 11.33 -6.88 -5.01
CA THR A 75 11.18 -6.36 -6.36
C THR A 75 12.56 -6.01 -6.91
N GLY A 76 12.98 -6.73 -7.95
CA GLY A 76 14.22 -6.45 -8.65
C GLY A 76 14.18 -5.12 -9.41
N ALA A 77 15.35 -4.60 -9.77
CA ALA A 77 15.53 -3.26 -10.34
C ALA A 77 14.95 -3.04 -11.76
N SER A 78 14.37 -4.07 -12.40
CA SER A 78 14.14 -4.05 -13.85
C SER A 78 12.71 -4.27 -14.32
N GLU A 79 11.73 -4.47 -13.42
CA GLU A 79 10.34 -4.67 -13.83
C GLU A 79 9.37 -3.75 -13.10
N MET A 80 8.49 -3.08 -13.88
CA MET A 80 7.31 -2.41 -13.34
C MET A 80 6.40 -3.45 -12.71
N THR A 81 6.61 -3.73 -11.42
CA THR A 81 5.83 -4.71 -10.69
C THR A 81 4.53 -4.05 -10.23
N LYS A 82 3.41 -4.56 -10.76
CA LYS A 82 2.06 -4.22 -10.29
C LYS A 82 1.58 -5.36 -9.41
N LEU A 83 1.66 -5.17 -8.10
CA LEU A 83 1.06 -6.11 -7.15
C LEU A 83 -0.36 -5.65 -6.84
N GLN A 84 -1.33 -6.56 -7.00
CA GLN A 84 -2.70 -6.34 -6.58
C GLN A 84 -2.90 -6.99 -5.22
N VAL A 85 -3.24 -6.17 -4.22
CA VAL A 85 -3.60 -6.66 -2.89
C VAL A 85 -5.09 -6.49 -2.70
N HIS A 86 -5.79 -7.60 -2.45
CA HIS A 86 -7.23 -7.57 -2.16
C HIS A 86 -7.43 -7.58 -0.64
N MET A 87 -7.99 -6.49 -0.13
CA MET A 87 -8.23 -6.33 1.30
C MET A 87 -9.67 -6.72 1.62
N ALA A 88 -9.86 -7.76 2.43
CA ALA A 88 -11.19 -8.10 2.90
C ALA A 88 -11.71 -7.01 3.86
N THR A 89 -12.98 -6.62 3.68
CA THR A 89 -13.65 -5.73 4.64
C THR A 89 -13.84 -6.47 5.96
N MET A 90 -13.51 -5.82 7.07
CA MET A 90 -13.85 -6.35 8.39
C MET A 90 -15.38 -6.40 8.51
N LYS A 91 -15.95 -7.59 8.71
CA LYS A 91 -17.37 -7.73 9.04
C LYS A 91 -17.54 -7.34 10.50
N VAL A 92 -18.22 -6.22 10.73
CA VAL A 92 -18.69 -5.84 12.07
C VAL A 92 -19.87 -6.75 12.38
N ASN A 93 -19.87 -7.40 13.54
CA ASN A 93 -20.99 -8.21 14.02
C ASN A 93 -22.16 -7.32 14.47
#